data_AF-Q14K84-F1
#
_entry.id   AF-Q14K84-F1
#
_cell.length_a   1.000
_cell.length_b   1.000
_cell.length_c   1.000
_cell.angle_alpha   90.00
_cell.angle_beta   90.00
_cell.angle_gamma   90.00
#
_symmetry.space_group_name_H-M   'P 1'
#
loop_
_entity.id
_entity.type
_entity.pdbx_description
1 polymer ?
#
loop_
_entity_poly.entity_id
_entity_poly.type
_entity_poly.pdbx_seq_one_letter_code
_entity_poly.pdbx_strand_id
1 'polypeptide(L)'
;MSAPNDDNDAHSQLSSHFLGGILDSIIVDVASEFHRIARLGLDRNLEEEDEELRLSTQARVRAADPSSSGEANGKYAVDIFGQTHPAIADEIFECMNCRRSIMAGRFAPHLEKCMGKGRKARLKATRSSTSAKNR
;
A
#
# COMPACT_ATOMS: atom_id res chain seq x y z
N MET A 1 71.93 1.83 -6.08
CA MET A 1 71.70 0.52 -6.73
C MET A 1 70.23 0.18 -6.50
N SER A 2 69.34 0.72 -7.33
CA SER A 2 67.89 0.48 -7.21
C SER A 2 67.53 -0.67 -8.13
N ALA A 3 67.02 -1.76 -7.56
CA ALA A 3 66.53 -2.93 -8.31
C ALA A 3 65.27 -2.56 -9.13
N PRO A 4 65.00 -3.25 -10.25
CA PRO A 4 64.19 -2.73 -11.34
C PRO A 4 62.69 -2.89 -11.09
N ASN A 5 61.94 -1.96 -11.68
CA ASN A 5 60.49 -1.78 -11.60
C ASN A 5 59.67 -2.84 -12.40
N ASP A 6 60.33 -3.89 -12.91
CA ASP A 6 59.77 -4.82 -13.90
C ASP A 6 58.75 -5.81 -13.33
N ASP A 7 58.92 -6.26 -12.07
CA ASP A 7 57.98 -7.19 -11.44
C ASP A 7 56.60 -6.55 -11.25
N ASN A 8 56.56 -5.25 -10.97
CA ASN A 8 55.33 -4.51 -10.71
C ASN A 8 54.50 -4.32 -12.00
N ASP A 9 55.16 -4.10 -13.14
CA ASP A 9 54.52 -4.02 -14.45
C ASP A 9 53.98 -5.37 -14.92
N ALA A 10 54.72 -6.46 -14.70
CA ALA A 10 54.26 -7.81 -15.00
C ALA A 10 53.02 -8.19 -14.16
N HIS A 11 53.03 -7.87 -12.86
CA HIS A 11 51.88 -8.08 -11.97
C HIS A 11 50.66 -7.23 -12.38
N SER A 12 50.89 -5.98 -12.78
CA SER A 12 49.83 -5.09 -13.28
C SER A 12 49.19 -5.62 -14.57
N GLN A 13 50.01 -6.10 -15.52
CA GLN A 13 49.55 -6.71 -16.77
C GLN A 13 48.78 -8.02 -16.54
N LEU A 14 49.23 -8.86 -15.62
CA LEU A 14 48.52 -10.09 -15.27
C LEU A 14 47.16 -9.77 -14.63
N SER A 15 47.13 -8.77 -13.74
CA SER A 15 45.92 -8.35 -13.03
C SER A 15 44.89 -7.75 -13.98
N SER A 16 45.33 -6.93 -14.95
CA SER A 16 44.43 -6.34 -15.96
C SER A 16 43.86 -7.39 -16.90
N HIS A 17 44.66 -8.37 -17.32
CA HIS A 17 44.20 -9.47 -18.16
C HIS A 17 43.18 -10.35 -17.42
N PHE A 18 43.44 -10.69 -16.16
CA PHE A 18 42.50 -11.46 -15.34
C PHE A 18 41.19 -10.71 -15.10
N LEU A 19 41.28 -9.43 -14.75
CA LEU A 19 40.10 -8.59 -14.52
C LEU A 19 39.29 -8.39 -15.82
N GLY A 20 39.97 -8.23 -16.96
CA GLY A 20 39.33 -8.19 -18.28
C GLY A 20 38.53 -9.46 -18.57
N GLY A 21 39.11 -10.64 -18.34
CA GLY A 21 38.40 -11.90 -18.53
C GLY A 21 37.17 -12.06 -17.64
N ILE A 22 37.24 -11.60 -16.38
CA ILE A 22 36.08 -11.59 -15.48
C ILE A 22 35.02 -10.61 -15.97
N LEU A 23 35.41 -9.40 -16.36
CA LEU A 23 34.49 -8.39 -16.87
C LEU A 23 33.78 -8.88 -18.14
N ASP A 24 34.50 -9.47 -19.08
CA ASP A 24 33.92 -10.03 -20.30
C ASP A 24 32.91 -11.15 -19.99
N SER A 25 33.22 -12.03 -19.02
CA SER A 25 32.27 -13.05 -18.57
C SER A 25 30.99 -12.42 -18.00
N ILE A 26 31.12 -11.43 -17.11
CA ILE A 26 29.97 -10.74 -16.50
C ILE A 26 29.14 -10.02 -17.57
N ILE A 27 29.80 -9.34 -18.52
CA ILE A 27 29.13 -8.63 -19.61
C ILE A 27 28.30 -9.60 -20.45
N VAL A 28 28.87 -10.75 -20.82
CA VAL A 28 28.16 -11.78 -21.60
C VAL A 28 26.98 -12.34 -20.82
N ASP A 29 27.14 -12.61 -19.53
CA ASP A 29 26.04 -13.13 -18.68
C ASP A 29 24.89 -12.13 -18.59
N VAL A 30 25.19 -10.86 -18.30
CA VAL A 30 24.19 -9.79 -18.21
C VAL A 30 23.50 -9.59 -19.56
N ALA A 31 24.26 -9.45 -20.65
CA ALA A 31 23.70 -9.26 -21.99
C ALA A 31 22.79 -10.42 -22.41
N SER A 32 23.17 -11.66 -22.08
CA SER A 32 22.39 -12.85 -22.39
C SER A 32 21.09 -12.90 -21.60
N GLU A 33 21.10 -12.52 -20.31
CA GLU A 33 19.88 -12.47 -19.50
C GLU A 33 18.93 -11.35 -19.94
N PHE A 34 19.44 -10.16 -20.27
CA PHE A 34 18.62 -9.10 -20.87
C PHE A 34 17.99 -9.54 -22.19
N HIS A 35 18.76 -10.18 -23.07
CA HIS A 35 18.23 -10.74 -24.31
C HIS A 35 17.16 -11.81 -24.05
N ARG A 36 17.39 -12.70 -23.08
CA ARG A 36 16.41 -13.75 -22.69
C ARG A 36 15.10 -13.13 -22.20
N ILE A 37 15.18 -12.12 -21.34
CA ILE A 37 14.02 -11.39 -20.82
C ILE A 37 13.24 -10.74 -21.97
N ALA A 38 13.93 -10.01 -22.85
CA ALA A 38 13.31 -9.35 -24.00
C ALA A 38 12.69 -10.35 -24.98
N ARG A 39 13.40 -11.43 -25.32
CA ARG A 39 12.94 -12.46 -26.26
C ARG A 39 11.74 -13.24 -25.75
N LEU A 40 11.64 -13.45 -24.43
CA LEU A 40 10.53 -14.15 -23.81
C LEU A 40 9.39 -13.20 -23.39
N GLY A 41 9.53 -11.89 -23.58
CA GLY A 41 8.54 -10.91 -23.12
C GLY A 41 8.34 -10.90 -21.61
N LEU A 42 9.40 -11.20 -20.84
CA LEU A 42 9.37 -11.23 -19.37
C LEU A 42 9.64 -9.86 -18.75
N ASP A 43 9.80 -8.82 -19.56
CA ASP A 43 9.94 -7.44 -19.09
C ASP A 43 8.58 -6.94 -18.59
N ARG A 44 8.23 -7.38 -17.38
CA ARG A 44 6.98 -7.02 -16.70
C ARG A 44 6.90 -5.52 -16.41
N ASN A 45 8.02 -4.80 -16.33
CA ASN A 45 8.01 -3.42 -15.89
C ASN A 45 7.50 -2.47 -16.98
N LEU A 46 7.88 -2.63 -18.26
CA LEU A 46 7.48 -1.65 -19.28
C LEU A 46 5.98 -1.62 -19.55
N GLU A 47 5.32 -2.78 -19.65
CA GLU A 47 3.88 -2.81 -19.93
C GLU A 47 3.03 -2.55 -18.68
N GLU A 48 3.47 -3.03 -17.51
CA GLU A 48 2.74 -2.87 -16.24
C GLU A 48 2.87 -1.43 -15.69
N GLU A 49 4.05 -0.79 -15.82
CA GLU A 49 4.27 0.62 -15.44
C GLU A 49 3.55 1.59 -16.37
N ASP A 50 3.54 1.33 -17.70
CA ASP A 50 2.81 2.16 -18.65
C ASP A 50 1.29 2.08 -18.43
N GLU A 51 0.75 0.90 -18.13
CA GLU A 51 -0.68 0.76 -17.80
C GLU A 51 -1.03 1.37 -16.44
N GLU A 52 -0.20 1.20 -15.41
CA GLU A 52 -0.43 1.84 -14.10
C GLU A 52 -0.37 3.39 -14.21
N LEU A 53 0.57 3.93 -14.99
CA LEU A 53 0.67 5.35 -15.25
C LEU A 53 -0.54 5.87 -16.03
N ARG A 54 -1.05 5.10 -17.00
CA ARG A 54 -2.27 5.44 -17.74
C ARG A 54 -3.51 5.41 -16.83
N LEU A 55 -3.66 4.38 -16.01
CA LEU A 55 -4.77 4.24 -15.05
C LEU A 55 -4.75 5.34 -13.99
N SER A 56 -3.58 5.65 -13.42
CA SER A 56 -3.42 6.73 -12.43
C SER A 56 -3.72 8.10 -13.04
N THR A 57 -3.32 8.33 -14.29
CA THR A 57 -3.63 9.58 -15.01
C THR A 57 -5.11 9.67 -15.32
N GLN A 58 -5.76 8.58 -15.73
CA GLN A 58 -7.20 8.53 -15.93
C GLN A 58 -7.99 8.79 -14.62
N ALA A 59 -7.55 8.21 -13.50
CA ALA A 59 -8.15 8.43 -12.19
C ALA A 59 -8.04 9.91 -11.75
N ARG A 60 -6.87 10.54 -11.96
CA ARG A 60 -6.66 11.97 -11.68
C ARG A 60 -7.57 12.86 -12.53
N VAL A 61 -7.73 12.55 -13.81
CA VAL A 61 -8.63 13.29 -14.72
C VAL A 61 -10.09 13.18 -14.26
N ARG A 62 -10.56 11.98 -13.88
CA ARG A 62 -11.92 11.77 -13.36
C ARG A 62 -12.17 12.52 -12.05
N ALA A 63 -11.16 12.65 -11.19
CA ALA A 63 -11.28 13.39 -9.94
C ALA A 63 -11.31 14.92 -10.14
N ALA A 64 -10.74 15.42 -11.24
CA ALA A 64 -10.63 16.85 -11.52
C ALA A 64 -11.83 17.44 -12.28
N ASP A 65 -12.77 16.62 -12.76
CA ASP A 65 -13.89 17.07 -13.59
C ASP A 65 -14.98 17.76 -12.74
N PRO A 66 -15.13 19.11 -12.83
CA PRO A 66 -15.99 19.89 -11.97
C PRO A 66 -17.48 19.74 -12.31
N SER A 67 -17.81 19.04 -13.41
CA SER A 67 -19.19 18.71 -13.78
C SER A 67 -19.82 17.65 -12.88
N SER A 68 -19.03 16.99 -12.00
CA SER A 68 -19.55 16.26 -10.84
C SER A 68 -19.87 17.22 -9.69
N SER A 69 -20.75 18.17 -9.96
CA SER A 69 -21.22 19.15 -8.98
C SER A 69 -22.00 18.46 -7.85
N GLY A 70 -21.47 18.55 -6.63
CA GLY A 70 -22.32 18.75 -5.46
C GLY A 70 -22.73 17.56 -4.63
N GLU A 71 -21.85 16.58 -4.37
CA GLU A 71 -21.82 15.91 -3.05
C GLU A 71 -20.39 15.43 -2.78
N ALA A 72 -19.83 15.78 -1.62
CA ALA A 72 -18.66 15.10 -1.06
C ALA A 72 -19.06 13.68 -0.60
N ASN A 73 -19.61 12.89 -1.51
CA ASN A 73 -20.08 11.54 -1.28
C ASN A 73 -19.09 10.60 -1.97
N GLY A 74 -18.50 9.71 -1.17
CA GLY A 74 -17.54 8.71 -1.61
C GLY A 74 -18.13 7.77 -2.65
N LYS A 75 -18.12 8.20 -3.90
CA LYS A 75 -18.47 7.37 -5.06
C LYS A 75 -17.23 6.54 -5.38
N TYR A 76 -17.04 5.54 -4.52
CA TYR A 76 -16.21 4.35 -4.68
C TYR A 76 -14.72 4.65 -4.85
N ALA A 77 -14.00 4.69 -3.73
CA ALA A 77 -12.57 4.42 -3.76
C ALA A 77 -12.41 2.97 -4.25
N VAL A 78 -12.07 2.83 -5.53
CA VAL A 78 -11.74 1.55 -6.15
C VAL A 78 -10.43 1.08 -5.52
N ASP A 79 -10.43 -0.11 -4.93
CA ASP A 79 -9.21 -0.67 -4.34
C ASP A 79 -8.23 -1.16 -5.43
N ILE A 80 -7.06 -1.64 -5.02
CA ILE A 80 -6.03 -2.18 -5.92
C ILE A 80 -6.51 -3.38 -6.77
N PHE A 81 -7.61 -4.03 -6.38
CA PHE A 81 -8.21 -5.15 -7.09
C PHE A 81 -9.41 -4.74 -7.96
N GLY A 82 -9.70 -3.45 -8.08
CA GLY A 82 -10.83 -2.97 -8.88
C GLY A 82 -12.18 -3.07 -8.16
N GLN A 83 -12.23 -3.39 -6.87
CA GLN A 83 -13.47 -3.56 -6.12
C GLN A 83 -13.93 -2.23 -5.51
N THR A 84 -15.24 -2.01 -5.51
CA THR A 84 -15.88 -0.84 -4.91
C THR A 84 -16.39 -1.18 -3.52
N HIS A 85 -15.82 -0.56 -2.49
CA HIS A 85 -16.28 -0.74 -1.10
C HIS A 85 -17.29 0.33 -0.70
N PRO A 86 -18.29 -0.02 0.14
CA PRO A 86 -19.20 0.98 0.70
C PRO A 86 -18.44 1.97 1.60
N ALA A 87 -18.90 3.22 1.64
CA ALA A 87 -18.27 4.28 2.44
C ALA A 87 -18.27 3.98 3.95
N ILE A 88 -19.18 3.11 4.41
CA ILE A 88 -19.25 2.63 5.79
C ILE A 88 -19.24 1.11 5.73
N ALA A 89 -18.26 0.48 6.37
CA ALA A 89 -18.18 -0.97 6.47
C ALA A 89 -19.37 -1.54 7.27
N ASP A 90 -20.04 -2.53 6.69
CA ASP A 90 -21.22 -3.22 7.21
C ASP A 90 -20.90 -4.60 7.81
N GLU A 91 -19.66 -5.07 7.67
CA GLU A 91 -19.19 -6.32 8.27
C GLU A 91 -19.41 -6.33 9.79
N ILE A 92 -19.92 -7.45 10.32
CA ILE A 92 -20.22 -7.62 11.74
C ILE A 92 -19.15 -8.51 12.38
N PHE A 93 -18.53 -8.04 13.46
CA PHE A 93 -17.57 -8.82 14.24
C PHE A 93 -17.86 -8.74 15.74
N GLU A 94 -17.28 -9.65 16.51
CA GLU A 94 -17.46 -9.71 17.95
C GLU A 94 -16.45 -8.80 18.67
N CYS A 95 -16.94 -7.90 19.53
CA CYS A 95 -16.06 -7.11 20.38
C CYS A 95 -15.36 -7.99 21.41
N MET A 96 -14.04 -8.08 21.35
CA MET A 96 -13.23 -8.89 22.26
C MET A 96 -13.35 -8.50 23.75
N ASN A 97 -13.82 -7.28 24.07
CA ASN A 97 -13.97 -6.82 25.45
C ASN A 97 -15.35 -7.10 26.07
N CYS A 98 -16.42 -7.11 25.28
CA CYS A 98 -17.79 -7.29 25.81
C CYS A 98 -18.60 -8.40 25.12
N ARG A 99 -17.99 -9.09 24.16
CA ARG A 99 -18.57 -10.21 23.39
C ARG A 99 -19.88 -9.88 22.67
N ARG A 100 -20.10 -8.60 22.35
CA ARG A 100 -21.24 -8.17 21.53
C ARG A 100 -20.84 -8.13 20.07
N SER A 101 -21.74 -8.55 19.20
CA SER A 101 -21.64 -8.35 17.75
C SER A 101 -21.82 -6.88 17.41
N ILE A 102 -20.86 -6.28 16.70
CA ILE A 102 -20.82 -4.86 16.36
C ILE A 102 -20.48 -4.75 14.87
N MET A 103 -21.22 -3.89 14.14
CA MET A 103 -20.85 -3.52 12.77
C MET A 103 -19.55 -2.71 12.76
N ALA A 104 -18.65 -2.99 11.82
CA ALA A 104 -17.34 -2.37 11.71
C ALA A 104 -17.40 -0.85 11.66
N GLY A 105 -18.31 -0.28 10.86
CA GLY A 105 -18.54 1.15 10.79
C GLY A 105 -19.00 1.81 12.10
N ARG A 106 -19.37 1.03 13.13
CA ARG A 106 -19.81 1.52 14.45
C ARG A 106 -18.88 1.13 15.58
N PHE A 107 -17.72 0.54 15.29
CA PHE A 107 -16.82 0.05 16.32
C PHE A 107 -16.21 1.17 17.17
N ALA A 108 -15.83 2.30 16.57
CA ALA A 108 -15.30 3.45 17.32
C ALA A 108 -16.31 4.02 18.35
N PRO A 109 -17.57 4.37 17.98
CA PRO A 109 -18.60 4.75 18.96
C PRO A 109 -18.89 3.66 20.01
N HIS A 110 -18.71 2.39 19.66
CA HIS A 110 -18.83 1.29 20.60
C HIS A 110 -17.69 1.32 21.64
N LEU A 111 -16.43 1.46 21.22
CA LEU A 111 -15.27 1.51 22.11
C LEU A 111 -15.34 2.67 23.10
N GLU A 112 -15.86 3.82 22.70
CA GLU A 112 -16.10 4.94 23.60
C GLU A 112 -16.96 4.57 24.81
N LYS A 113 -17.96 3.70 24.62
CA LYS A 113 -18.85 3.23 25.70
C LYS A 113 -18.29 1.98 26.39
N CYS A 114 -17.68 1.09 25.61
CA CYS A 114 -17.21 -0.21 26.07
C CYS A 114 -15.92 -0.10 26.92
N MET A 115 -14.97 0.72 26.46
CA MET A 115 -13.68 0.96 27.11
C MET A 115 -13.59 2.32 27.82
N GLY A 116 -14.43 3.30 27.46
CA GLY A 116 -14.38 4.66 28.02
C GLY A 116 -14.87 4.83 29.46
N LYS A 117 -14.78 3.78 30.29
CA LYS A 117 -15.13 3.76 31.72
C LYS A 117 -14.38 4.79 32.60
N GLY A 118 -13.47 5.60 32.03
CA GLY A 118 -12.71 6.65 32.72
C GLY A 118 -13.26 8.08 32.56
N ARG A 119 -14.17 8.34 31.62
CA ARG A 119 -14.86 9.65 31.56
C ARG A 119 -16.17 9.51 32.32
N LYS A 120 -16.35 10.26 33.41
CA LYS A 120 -17.61 10.32 34.15
C LYS A 120 -18.70 10.91 33.25
N ALA A 121 -19.28 10.11 32.37
CA ALA A 121 -20.56 10.39 31.78
C ALA A 121 -21.53 10.43 32.97
N ARG A 122 -21.87 11.67 33.37
CA ARG A 122 -22.94 11.98 34.31
C ARG A 122 -24.04 10.94 34.12
N LEU A 123 -24.28 10.12 35.14
CA LEU A 123 -25.42 9.21 35.18
C LEU A 123 -26.62 10.04 34.76
N LYS A 124 -27.15 9.82 33.55
CA LYS A 124 -28.41 10.40 33.15
C LYS A 124 -29.43 9.67 34.02
N ALA A 125 -29.73 10.27 35.17
CA ALA A 125 -30.78 9.83 36.05
C ALA A 125 -32.01 9.62 35.18
N THR A 126 -32.41 8.37 35.03
CA THR A 126 -33.74 8.01 34.55
C THR A 126 -34.71 8.57 35.58
N ARG A 127 -35.17 9.81 35.38
CA ARG A 127 -36.43 10.26 35.96
C ARG A 127 -37.51 9.41 35.29
N SER A 128 -37.81 8.27 35.89
CA SER A 128 -39.10 7.62 35.70
C SER A 128 -40.16 8.62 36.16
N SER A 129 -40.73 9.38 35.23
CA SER A 129 -41.98 10.08 35.47
C SER A 129 -43.07 9.03 35.53
N THR A 130 -43.42 8.62 36.75
CA THR A 130 -44.73 8.05 37.05
C THR A 130 -45.79 9.07 36.68
N SER A 131 -46.35 8.98 35.47
CA SER A 131 -47.61 9.63 35.13
C SER A 131 -48.75 8.79 35.72
N ALA A 132 -48.91 8.86 37.03
CA ALA A 132 -50.17 8.53 37.68
C ALA A 132 -51.03 9.80 37.70
N LYS A 133 -52.06 9.87 36.84
CA LYS A 133 -53.25 10.69 37.13
C LYS A 133 -54.47 10.21 36.33
N ASN A 134 -55.42 9.66 37.07
CA ASN A 134 -56.86 9.53 36.82
C ASN A 134 -57.43 10.48 35.75
N ARG A 135 -58.24 9.95 34.82
CA ARG A 135 -59.71 9.87 34.94
C ARG A 135 -60.28 9.05 33.79
#